data_AF-A0A838GIN4-F1
#
_entry.id   AF-A0A838GIN4-F1
#
_cell.length_a   1.000
_cell.length_b   1.000
_cell.length_c   1.000
_cell.angle_alpha   90.00
_cell.angle_beta   90.00
_cell.angle_gamma   90.00
#
_symmetry.space_group_name_H-M   'P 1'
#
loop_
_entity.id
_entity.type
_entity.pdbx_description
1 polymer ?
#
loop_
_entity_poly.entity_id
_entity_poly.type
_entity_poly.pdbx_seq_one_letter_code
_entity_poly.pdbx_strand_id
1 'polypeptide(L)' 'MARSGKVTVVGAGFYGSTTAQRLAEFDVLETVVLTDIVEGKPEGLALDLNQSRPIEGFETLVIGQTTGLDGSGYEAI' A
#
# COMPACT_ATOMS: atom_id res chain seq x y z
N MET A 1 8.10 15.00 -11.49
CA MET A 1 7.46 15.90 -10.49
C MET A 1 7.99 15.51 -9.12
N ALA A 2 7.93 16.40 -8.12
CA ALA A 2 8.22 15.97 -6.75
C ALA A 2 7.05 15.10 -6.26
N ARG A 3 7.34 13.89 -5.80
CA ARG A 3 6.36 13.04 -5.09
C ARG A 3 6.01 13.71 -3.77
N SER A 4 4.74 13.66 -3.36
CA SER A 4 4.32 14.25 -2.09
C SER A 4 3.12 13.50 -1.53
N GLY A 5 3.14 13.32 -0.21
CA GLY A 5 1.98 12.85 0.54
C GLY A 5 1.89 11.33 0.70
N LYS A 6 0.97 10.96 1.59
CA LYS A 6 0.67 9.60 2.01
C LYS A 6 -0.82 9.38 1.82
N VAL A 7 -1.19 8.23 1.26
CA VAL A 7 -2.59 7.82 1.11
C VAL A 7 -2.78 6.42 1.68
N THR A 8 -3.93 6.18 2.29
CA THR A 8 -4.27 4.86 2.82
C THR A 8 -5.44 4.27 2.05
N VAL A 9 -5.28 3.02 1.61
CA VAL A 9 -6.32 2.17 1.02
C VAL A 9 -6.77 1.18 2.09
N VAL A 10 -8.02 1.34 2.53
CA VAL A 10 -8.63 0.47 3.54
C VAL A 10 -9.34 -0.71 2.84
N GLY A 11 -8.80 -1.90 3.05
CA GLY A 11 -9.21 -3.16 2.44
C GLY A 11 -8.21 -3.63 1.38
N ALA A 12 -7.61 -4.81 1.57
CA ALA A 12 -6.68 -5.48 0.65
C ALA A 12 -7.37 -6.59 -0.18
N GLY A 13 -8.67 -6.41 -0.48
CA GLY A 13 -9.39 -7.24 -1.46
C GLY A 13 -8.97 -6.95 -2.91
N PHE A 14 -9.59 -7.60 -3.88
CA PHE A 14 -9.27 -7.45 -5.31
C PHE A 14 -9.21 -5.98 -5.78
N TYR A 15 -10.21 -5.19 -5.38
CA TYR A 15 -10.26 -3.77 -5.76
C TYR A 15 -9.21 -2.95 -5.02
N GLY A 16 -9.02 -3.19 -3.73
CA GLY A 16 -8.05 -2.44 -2.93
C GLY A 16 -6.60 -2.70 -3.34
N SER A 17 -6.24 -3.94 -3.64
CA SER A 17 -4.91 -4.27 -4.18
C SER A 17 -4.69 -3.59 -5.54
N THR A 18 -5.68 -3.61 -6.42
CA THR A 18 -5.62 -2.93 -7.72
C THR A 18 -5.52 -1.41 -7.54
N THR A 19 -6.28 -0.82 -6.62
CA THR A 19 -6.20 0.61 -6.32
C THR A 19 -4.83 0.99 -5.78
N ALA A 20 -4.26 0.20 -4.85
CA ALA A 20 -2.91 0.43 -4.33
C ALA A 20 -1.86 0.37 -5.43
N GLN A 21 -1.96 -0.62 -6.33
CA GLN A 21 -1.08 -0.73 -7.51
C GLN A 21 -1.17 0.51 -8.40
N ARG A 22 -2.39 0.95 -8.77
CA ARG A 22 -2.57 2.12 -9.63
C ARG A 22 -2.04 3.41 -8.99
N LEU A 23 -2.26 3.58 -7.69
CA LEU A 23 -1.74 4.73 -6.95
C LEU A 23 -0.21 4.72 -6.90
N ALA A 24 0.40 3.54 -6.74
CA ALA A 24 1.85 3.39 -6.72
C ALA A 24 2.47 3.66 -8.11
N GLU A 25 1.92 3.04 -9.16
CA GLU A 25 2.33 3.20 -10.57
C GLU A 25 2.17 4.64 -11.08
N PHE A 26 1.22 5.41 -10.53
CA PHE A 26 1.04 6.81 -10.90
C PHE A 26 2.21 7.70 -10.45
N ASP A 27 3.01 7.23 -9.48
CA ASP A 27 4.29 7.82 -9.05
C ASP A 27 4.25 9.32 -8.69
N VAL A 28 3.13 9.77 -8.12
CA VAL A 28 2.97 11.13 -7.57
C VAL A 28 2.97 11.19 -6.05
N LEU A 29 2.88 10.04 -5.39
CA LEU A 29 2.80 9.88 -3.94
C LEU A 29 4.15 9.41 -3.38
N GLU A 30 4.47 9.79 -2.15
CA GLU A 30 5.63 9.20 -1.47
C GLU A 30 5.30 7.80 -0.96
N THR A 31 4.08 7.61 -0.45
CA THR A 31 3.66 6.37 0.21
C THR A 31 2.19 6.05 -0.03
N VAL A 32 1.93 4.77 -0.30
CA VAL A 32 0.60 4.16 -0.26
C VAL A 32 0.59 3.14 0.88
N VAL A 33 -0.35 3.26 1.80
CA VAL A 33 -0.58 2.28 2.85
C VAL A 33 -1.74 1.40 2.43
N LEU A 34 -1.56 0.09 2.42
CA LEU A 34 -2.61 -0.89 2.19
C LEU A 34 -2.88 -1.60 3.51
N THR A 35 -4.13 -1.59 3.96
CA THR A 35 -4.49 -2.22 5.24
C THR A 35 -5.70 -3.14 5.10
N ASP A 36 -5.74 -4.20 5.90
CA ASP A 36 -6.83 -5.16 5.98
C ASP A 36 -6.86 -5.80 7.38
N ILE A 37 -7.99 -6.41 7.73
CA ILE A 37 -8.13 -7.20 8.96
C ILE A 37 -7.56 -8.62 8.81
N VAL A 38 -7.37 -9.08 7.57
CA VAL A 38 -6.80 -10.40 7.29
C VAL A 38 -5.28 -10.35 7.49
N GLU A 39 -4.82 -11.01 8.55
CA GLU A 39 -3.42 -11.07 8.95
C GLU A 39 -2.47 -11.48 7.82
N GLY A 40 -1.41 -10.70 7.61
CA GLY A 40 -0.34 -10.98 6.66
C GLY A 40 -0.69 -10.73 5.19
N LYS A 41 -1.98 -10.53 4.88
CA LYS A 41 -2.45 -10.29 3.51
C LYS A 41 -1.97 -8.93 2.96
N PRO A 42 -2.17 -7.78 3.63
CA PRO A 42 -1.71 -6.51 3.10
C PRO A 42 -0.17 -6.44 3.02
N GLU A 43 0.55 -7.06 3.95
CA GLU A 43 2.01 -7.13 3.97
C GLU A 43 2.55 -7.91 2.78
N GLY A 44 1.96 -9.08 2.48
CA GLY A 44 2.34 -9.89 1.32
C GLY A 44 2.11 -9.15 -0.01
N LEU A 45 0.97 -8.48 -0.15
CA LEU A 45 0.67 -7.68 -1.34
C LEU A 45 1.59 -6.46 -1.47
N ALA A 46 1.90 -5.78 -0.36
CA ALA A 46 2.83 -4.66 -0.38
C ALA A 46 4.26 -5.10 -0.74
N LEU A 47 4.70 -6.28 -0.27
CA LEU A 47 5.98 -6.85 -0.66
C LEU A 47 6.04 -7.11 -2.17
N ASP A 48 5.01 -7.75 -2.73
CA ASP A 48 4.90 -8.04 -4.17
C ASP A 48 4.95 -6.76 -5.00
N LEU A 49 4.14 -5.74 -4.65
CA LEU A 49 4.14 -4.44 -5.33
C LEU A 49 5.50 -3.72 -5.22
N ASN A 50 6.17 -3.79 -4.08
CA ASN A 50 7.49 -3.16 -3.95
C ASN A 50 8.57 -3.88 -4.77
N GLN A 51 8.45 -5.19 -4.97
CA GLN A 51 9.38 -5.95 -5.81
C GLN A 51 9.20 -5.65 -7.30
N SER A 52 8.01 -5.22 -7.74
CA SER A 52 7.77 -4.80 -9.12
C SER A 52 8.28 -3.39 -9.44
N ARG A 53 8.47 -2.51 -8.44
CA ARG A 53 8.97 -1.13 -8.58
C ARG A 53 10.09 -0.93 -9.60
N PRO A 54 11.25 -1.61 -9.50
CA PRO A 54 12.36 -1.41 -10.44
C PRO A 54 12.06 -1.90 -11.86
N ILE A 55 11.08 -2.79 -12.03
CA ILE A 55 10.66 -3.33 -13.32
C ILE A 55 9.65 -2.40 -14.00
N GLU A 56 8.66 -1.91 -13.24
CA GLU A 56 7.57 -1.05 -13.73
C GLU A 56 7.93 0.44 -13.73
N GLY A 57 9.01 0.84 -13.05
CA GLY A 57 9.58 2.18 -13.12
C GLY A 57 8.91 3.23 -12.22
N PHE A 58 8.36 2.82 -11.07
CA PHE A 58 7.81 3.73 -10.05
C PHE A 58 8.57 3.67 -8.73
N GLU A 59 8.56 4.77 -7.98
CA GLU A 59 9.29 4.92 -6.72
C GLU A 59 8.39 5.05 -5.49
N THR A 60 7.08 5.21 -5.67
CA THR A 60 6.10 5.17 -4.56
C THR A 60 6.30 3.93 -3.69
N LEU A 61 6.50 4.12 -2.39
CA LEU A 61 6.61 3.03 -1.43
C LEU A 61 5.22 2.49 -1.07
N VAL A 62 5.02 1.18 -1.10
CA VAL A 62 3.81 0.55 -0.58
C VAL A 62 4.08 -0.03 0.81
N ILE A 63 3.29 0.34 1.81
CA ILE A 63 3.35 -0.23 3.17
C ILE A 63 2.11 -1.09 3.37
N GLY A 64 2.30 -2.37 3.68
CA GLY A 64 1.22 -3.26 4.10
C GLY A 64 1.15 -3.30 5.62
N GLN A 65 -0.04 -3.18 6.21
CA GLN A 65 -0.23 -3.33 7.65
C GLN A 65 -1.58 -3.98 7.97
N THR A 66 -1.54 -5.09 8.69
CA THR A 66 -2.71 -5.71 9.32
C THR A 66 -3.22 -4.79 10.42
N THR A 67 -4.52 -4.48 10.41
CA THR A 67 -5.12 -3.64 11.44
C THR A 67 -6.28 -4.32 12.13
N GLY A 68 -6.33 -4.22 13.46
CA GLY A 68 -7.38 -4.79 14.29
C GLY A 68 -8.49 -3.80 14.64
N LEU A 69 -9.63 -4.35 15.10
CA LEU A 69 -10.76 -3.56 15.62
C LEU A 69 -10.43 -2.84 16.94
N ASP A 70 -9.36 -3.27 17.62
CA ASP A 70 -8.82 -2.66 18.84
C ASP A 70 -7.90 -1.46 18.56
N GLY A 71 -7.73 -1.08 17.28
CA GLY A 71 -6.85 0.01 16.86
C GLY A 71 -5.39 -0.40 16.69
N SER A 72 -5.07 -1.70 16.84
CA SER A 72 -3.73 -2.20 16.50
C SER A 72 -3.40 -1.93 15.03
N GLY A 73 -2.16 -1.52 14.75
CA GLY A 73 -1.67 -1.25 13.39
C GLY A 73 -2.01 0.14 12.85
N TYR A 74 -2.83 0.94 13.55
CA TYR A 74 -3.30 2.24 13.02
C TYR A 74 -2.18 3.28 12.91
N GLU A 75 -1.03 3.09 13.55
CA GLU A 75 0.15 3.93 13.39
C GLU A 75 0.73 3.92 11.97
N ALA A 76 0.43 2.87 11.19
CA ALA A 76 0.82 2.81 9.79
C ALA A 76 -0.10 3.64 8.89
N ILE A 77 -1.35 3.92 9.30
CA ILE A 77 -2.35 4.70 8.56
C ILE A 77 -2.03 6.20 8.67
#